data_AF-A0A4Q7VT32-F1
#
_entry.id   AF-A0A4Q7VT32-F1
#
_cell.length_a   1.000
_cell.length_b   1.000
_cell.length_c   1.000
_cell.angle_alpha   90.00
_cell.angle_beta   90.00
_cell.angle_gamma   90.00
#
_symmetry.space_group_name_H-M   'P 1'
#
loop_
_entity.id
_entity.type
_entity.pdbx_description
1 polymer ?
#
loop_
_entity_poly.entity_id
_entity_poly.type
_entity_poly.pdbx_seq_one_letter_code
_entity_poly.pdbx_strand_id
1 'polypeptide(L)'
;MNTSINEPQAVSNPVTRNAIFIVATIAQDSEHLETVRAWCEDVEGLVRSVGTRFPASGLSCVCGFGSEAWDRLFGQPRPMQLHPFKAIGSGERIAVSTPGDLLLHIRADEMDMCFELATQLISKLGDAVTVIDEVHGFRYFDQRAIIGFVDGTENPTGREAEDYTVIGDEDQTFAGGSYVLVQKYLHDMNAWNALTVEQQEKVIGRSKFANIELDDDVKPTNSHSALTTVEENGRELKIIRDNMPFGRPGMGEFGTYFVGYARTPSIIETMLENMFVGRPAGNYDRLLDFSRAVTGTLFFVPSATLLESLASCKPVEAESVQASSV
;
A
#
# COMPACT_ATOMS: atom_id res chain seq x y z
N MET A 1 12.43 9.92 31.40
CA MET A 1 11.99 8.99 30.34
C MET A 1 11.95 9.82 29.06
N ASN A 2 12.96 9.67 28.20
CA ASN A 2 12.89 10.26 26.87
C ASN A 2 11.85 9.42 26.11
N THR A 3 10.62 9.89 26.07
CA THR A 3 9.66 9.44 25.06
C THR A 3 10.15 10.03 23.75
N SER A 4 11.07 9.35 23.08
CA SER A 4 11.27 9.60 21.65
C SER A 4 9.90 9.39 21.02
N ILE A 5 9.33 10.46 20.48
CA ILE A 5 8.08 10.37 19.73
C ILE A 5 8.41 9.53 18.51
N ASN A 6 7.80 8.34 18.40
CA ASN A 6 7.93 7.53 17.20
C ASN A 6 7.12 8.21 16.09
N GLU A 7 7.76 9.11 15.37
CA GLU A 7 7.11 9.85 14.30
C GLU A 7 6.74 8.88 13.17
N PRO A 8 5.48 8.86 12.70
CA PRO A 8 5.12 8.05 11.56
C PRO A 8 5.82 8.57 10.31
N GLN A 9 6.12 7.66 9.36
CA GLN A 9 6.40 8.08 7.99
C GLN A 9 5.17 8.81 7.40
N ALA A 10 5.28 9.32 6.18
CA ALA A 10 4.24 10.10 5.49
C ALA A 10 2.93 9.33 5.12
N VAL A 11 2.52 8.32 5.88
CA VAL A 11 1.39 7.40 5.58
C VAL A 11 0.06 8.14 5.41
N SER A 12 -0.19 9.17 6.22
CA SER A 12 -1.44 9.94 6.24
C SER A 12 -1.38 11.24 5.43
N ASN A 13 -0.33 11.45 4.65
CA ASN A 13 -0.21 12.65 3.84
C ASN A 13 -1.29 12.68 2.74
N PRO A 14 -1.79 13.88 2.38
CA PRO A 14 -2.74 14.03 1.28
C PRO A 14 -2.20 13.49 -0.05
N VAL A 15 -3.12 13.02 -0.89
CA VAL A 15 -2.84 12.56 -2.26
C VAL A 15 -2.17 13.68 -3.08
N THR A 16 -1.04 13.36 -3.69
CA THR A 16 -0.29 14.26 -4.60
C THR A 16 -0.65 13.99 -6.06
N ARG A 17 -0.15 14.80 -7.00
CA ARG A 17 -0.45 14.61 -8.43
C ARG A 17 0.25 13.40 -9.06
N ASN A 18 1.39 12.96 -8.55
CA ASN A 18 2.19 11.89 -9.13
C ASN A 18 2.71 10.95 -8.06
N ALA A 19 2.88 9.69 -8.43
CA ALA A 19 3.50 8.71 -7.56
C ALA A 19 4.36 7.74 -8.36
N ILE A 20 5.39 7.20 -7.72
CA ILE A 20 6.13 6.03 -8.19
C ILE A 20 6.02 4.96 -7.12
N PHE A 21 5.54 3.79 -7.51
CA PHE A 21 5.56 2.57 -6.71
C PHE A 21 6.69 1.70 -7.19
N ILE A 22 7.59 1.29 -6.30
CA ILE A 22 8.62 0.30 -6.60
C ILE A 22 8.49 -0.84 -5.60
N VAL A 23 8.35 -2.05 -6.12
CA VAL A 23 8.43 -3.29 -5.36
C VAL A 23 9.66 -4.06 -5.80
N ALA A 24 10.48 -4.48 -4.84
CA ALA A 24 11.72 -5.19 -5.10
C ALA A 24 11.87 -6.44 -4.21
N THR A 25 12.64 -7.41 -4.67
CA THR A 25 13.14 -8.54 -3.87
C THR A 25 14.60 -8.31 -3.49
N ILE A 26 15.00 -8.76 -2.30
CA ILE A 26 16.35 -8.56 -1.75
C ILE A 26 17.19 -9.83 -1.93
N ALA A 27 18.42 -9.68 -2.42
CA ALA A 27 19.40 -10.76 -2.52
C ALA A 27 19.65 -11.43 -1.15
N GLN A 28 19.97 -12.72 -1.15
CA GLN A 28 19.92 -13.53 0.07
C GLN A 28 21.21 -13.55 0.89
N ASP A 29 22.35 -13.17 0.30
CA ASP A 29 23.63 -13.19 1.01
C ASP A 29 23.77 -12.01 1.99
N SER A 30 24.68 -12.18 2.95
CA SER A 30 24.84 -11.27 4.07
C SER A 30 25.26 -9.86 3.66
N GLU A 31 26.08 -9.71 2.62
CA GLU A 31 26.60 -8.42 2.16
C GLU A 31 25.48 -7.54 1.60
N HIS A 32 24.59 -8.12 0.78
CA HIS A 32 23.42 -7.40 0.29
C HIS A 32 22.41 -7.09 1.40
N LEU A 33 22.19 -8.00 2.36
CA LEU A 33 21.35 -7.70 3.53
C LEU A 33 21.93 -6.58 4.40
N GLU A 34 23.25 -6.49 4.54
CA GLU A 34 23.92 -5.37 5.22
C GLU A 34 23.75 -4.06 4.44
N THR A 35 23.83 -4.11 3.11
CA THR A 35 23.60 -2.96 2.23
C THR A 35 22.19 -2.41 2.40
N VAL A 36 21.16 -3.26 2.40
CA VAL A 36 19.77 -2.83 2.61
C VAL A 36 19.56 -2.25 4.01
N ARG A 37 20.15 -2.86 5.05
CA ARG A 37 20.08 -2.30 6.41
C ARG A 37 20.70 -0.92 6.47
N ALA A 38 21.94 -0.76 6.00
CA ALA A 38 22.64 0.52 5.99
C ALA A 38 21.86 1.58 5.20
N TRP A 39 21.23 1.20 4.08
CA TRP A 39 20.40 2.08 3.27
C TRP A 39 19.18 2.67 4.02
N CYS A 40 18.67 2.03 5.07
CA CYS A 40 17.51 2.53 5.82
C CYS A 40 17.73 3.95 6.40
N GLU A 41 18.94 4.30 6.86
CA GLU A 41 19.23 5.64 7.40
C GLU A 41 19.29 6.73 6.32
N ASP A 42 19.48 6.33 5.06
CA ASP A 42 19.59 7.26 3.93
C ASP A 42 18.22 7.76 3.43
N VAL A 43 17.14 7.02 3.68
CA VAL A 43 15.83 7.28 3.07
C VAL A 43 15.34 8.70 3.36
N GLU A 44 15.29 9.09 4.64
CA GLU A 44 14.87 10.44 5.00
C GLU A 44 15.87 11.51 4.57
N GLY A 45 17.16 11.21 4.65
CA GLY A 45 18.22 12.10 4.19
C GLY A 45 18.07 12.46 2.72
N LEU A 46 17.73 11.47 1.88
CA LEU A 46 17.48 11.65 0.45
C LEU A 46 16.17 12.38 0.18
N VAL A 47 15.08 12.06 0.89
CA VAL A 47 13.81 12.81 0.80
C VAL A 47 14.06 14.30 1.08
N ARG A 48 14.78 14.62 2.17
CA ARG A 48 15.14 16.01 2.50
C ARG A 48 16.03 16.64 1.43
N SER A 49 17.07 15.95 0.98
CA SER A 49 18.03 16.47 0.01
C SER A 49 17.38 16.81 -1.34
N VAL A 50 16.57 15.89 -1.88
CA VAL A 50 15.85 16.09 -3.14
C VAL A 50 14.74 17.12 -2.94
N GLY A 51 13.92 16.97 -1.89
CA GLY A 51 12.74 17.81 -1.64
C GLY A 51 13.05 19.27 -1.31
N THR A 52 14.17 19.57 -0.65
CA THR A 52 14.56 20.95 -0.30
C THR A 52 14.78 21.82 -1.54
N ARG A 53 15.09 21.22 -2.70
CA ARG A 53 15.23 21.94 -3.98
C ARG A 53 13.89 22.46 -4.50
N PHE A 54 12.78 21.83 -4.12
CA PHE A 54 11.43 22.19 -4.53
C PHE A 54 10.41 21.93 -3.41
N PRO A 55 10.39 22.73 -2.31
CA PRO A 55 9.58 22.43 -1.13
C PRO A 55 8.06 22.37 -1.39
N ALA A 56 7.58 23.08 -2.42
CA ALA A 56 6.18 23.08 -2.82
C ALA A 56 5.73 21.75 -3.45
N SER A 57 6.66 20.87 -3.83
CA SER A 57 6.36 19.58 -4.49
C SER A 57 5.65 18.58 -3.58
N GLY A 58 5.71 18.76 -2.26
CA GLY A 58 5.18 17.78 -1.31
C GLY A 58 5.87 16.41 -1.40
N LEU A 59 7.14 16.37 -1.84
CA LEU A 59 7.90 15.12 -1.99
C LEU A 59 7.91 14.31 -0.69
N SER A 60 7.47 13.07 -0.78
CA SER A 60 7.53 12.09 0.31
C SER A 60 7.86 10.70 -0.21
N CYS A 61 8.40 9.86 0.68
CA CYS A 61 8.59 8.44 0.43
C CYS A 61 8.14 7.66 1.67
N VAL A 62 7.34 6.62 1.44
CA VAL A 62 7.04 5.61 2.45
C VAL A 62 7.79 4.34 2.09
N CYS A 63 8.62 3.84 3.00
CA CYS A 63 9.37 2.60 2.88
C CYS A 63 8.70 1.50 3.71
N GLY A 64 8.41 0.35 3.09
CA GLY A 64 7.83 -0.82 3.74
C GLY A 64 8.61 -2.11 3.47
N PHE A 65 8.55 -3.05 4.41
CA PHE A 65 9.24 -4.34 4.36
C PHE A 65 8.26 -5.51 4.43
N GLY A 66 8.47 -6.49 3.55
CA GLY A 66 7.69 -7.73 3.52
C GLY A 66 7.98 -8.60 4.75
N SER A 67 7.06 -9.54 5.04
CA SER A 67 7.15 -10.37 6.24
C SER A 67 8.42 -11.23 6.32
N GLU A 68 8.80 -11.86 5.20
CA GLU A 68 10.02 -12.69 5.10
C GLU A 68 11.29 -11.82 5.00
N ALA A 69 11.19 -10.65 4.39
CA ALA A 69 12.28 -9.68 4.35
C ALA A 69 12.63 -9.18 5.75
N TRP A 70 11.61 -8.89 6.57
CA TRP A 70 11.80 -8.48 7.96
C TRP A 70 12.59 -9.52 8.77
N ASP A 71 12.29 -10.81 8.59
CA ASP A 71 13.03 -11.89 9.27
C ASP A 71 14.50 -11.92 8.89
N ARG A 72 14.80 -11.76 7.59
CA ARG A 72 16.18 -11.80 7.08
C ARG A 72 16.97 -10.53 7.44
N LEU A 73 16.31 -9.37 7.45
CA LEU A 73 16.96 -8.09 7.68
C LEU A 73 17.14 -7.80 9.17
N PHE A 74 16.08 -7.98 9.97
CA PHE A 74 15.99 -7.42 11.32
C PHE A 74 15.71 -8.49 12.39
N GLY A 75 15.02 -9.58 12.02
CA GLY A 75 14.71 -10.67 12.93
C GLY A 75 13.66 -10.29 13.99
N GLN A 76 13.99 -10.49 15.26
CA GLN A 76 13.10 -10.17 16.39
C GLN A 76 13.48 -8.85 17.07
N PRO A 77 12.51 -8.11 17.63
CA PRO A 77 11.06 -8.38 17.63
C PRO A 77 10.43 -8.18 16.23
N ARG A 78 9.21 -8.70 16.05
CA ARG A 78 8.42 -8.55 14.81
C ARG A 78 7.11 -7.79 15.06
N PRO A 79 6.62 -6.98 14.10
CA PRO A 79 5.30 -6.38 14.20
C PRO A 79 4.23 -7.47 14.32
N MET A 80 3.32 -7.29 15.27
CA MET A 80 2.42 -8.36 15.75
C MET A 80 1.60 -9.03 14.64
N GLN A 81 1.22 -8.26 13.61
CA GLN A 81 0.35 -8.71 12.51
C GLN A 81 1.07 -8.76 11.15
N LEU A 82 2.41 -8.77 11.14
CA LEU A 82 3.16 -8.88 9.89
C LEU A 82 3.26 -10.34 9.40
N HIS A 83 2.47 -10.68 8.38
CA HIS A 83 2.50 -11.96 7.67
C HIS A 83 2.57 -11.77 6.14
N PRO A 84 2.99 -12.78 5.36
CA PRO A 84 2.87 -12.71 3.90
C PRO A 84 1.41 -12.58 3.49
N PHE A 85 1.13 -11.77 2.47
CA PHE A 85 -0.23 -11.68 1.91
C PHE A 85 -0.68 -13.06 1.42
N LYS A 86 -1.89 -13.47 1.80
CA LYS A 86 -2.47 -14.75 1.37
C LYS A 86 -3.39 -14.48 0.20
N ALA A 87 -3.36 -15.35 -0.81
CA ALA A 87 -4.29 -15.22 -1.92
C ALA A 87 -5.74 -15.41 -1.44
N ILE A 88 -6.65 -14.55 -1.92
CA ILE A 88 -8.07 -14.55 -1.53
C ILE A 88 -8.93 -14.75 -2.76
N GLY A 89 -9.95 -15.61 -2.69
CA GLY A 89 -10.82 -15.95 -3.82
C GLY A 89 -10.31 -17.13 -4.65
N SER A 90 -10.88 -17.31 -5.85
CA SER A 90 -10.56 -18.45 -6.73
C SER A 90 -10.96 -18.19 -8.18
N GLY A 91 -10.43 -19.01 -9.10
CA GLY A 91 -10.73 -18.91 -10.52
C GLY A 91 -10.29 -17.57 -11.12
N GLU A 92 -11.18 -16.91 -11.87
CA GLU A 92 -10.90 -15.60 -12.49
C GLU A 92 -10.95 -14.43 -11.49
N ARG A 93 -11.54 -14.64 -10.29
CA ARG A 93 -11.65 -13.64 -9.22
C ARG A 93 -10.76 -14.06 -8.05
N ILE A 94 -9.47 -13.87 -8.23
CA ILE A 94 -8.45 -14.14 -7.23
C ILE A 94 -7.59 -12.90 -7.00
N ALA A 95 -7.47 -12.49 -5.74
CA ALA A 95 -6.45 -11.60 -5.26
C ALA A 95 -5.16 -12.42 -5.15
N VAL A 96 -4.30 -12.36 -6.16
CA VAL A 96 -3.06 -13.14 -6.19
C VAL A 96 -2.07 -12.65 -5.13
N SER A 97 -1.28 -13.57 -4.56
CA SER A 97 -0.12 -13.21 -3.73
C SER A 97 1.14 -13.28 -4.59
N THR A 98 1.87 -12.17 -4.63
CA THR A 98 3.10 -12.02 -5.44
C THR A 98 4.28 -11.61 -4.56
N PRO A 99 5.52 -11.96 -4.96
CA PRO A 99 6.71 -11.57 -4.22
C PRO A 99 6.82 -10.05 -4.00
N GLY A 100 7.53 -9.67 -2.95
CA GLY A 100 7.89 -8.28 -2.65
C GLY A 100 8.47 -8.18 -1.25
N ASP A 101 9.76 -7.83 -1.18
CA ASP A 101 10.51 -7.68 0.07
C ASP A 101 10.59 -6.23 0.53
N LEU A 102 10.65 -5.29 -0.42
CA LEU A 102 10.76 -3.86 -0.20
C LEU A 102 9.70 -3.14 -1.04
N LEU A 103 9.01 -2.17 -0.43
CA LEU A 103 8.14 -1.22 -1.10
C LEU A 103 8.68 0.20 -0.92
N LEU A 104 8.77 0.95 -2.02
CA LEU A 104 8.89 2.40 -2.03
C LEU A 104 7.61 2.98 -2.61
N HIS A 105 6.90 3.79 -1.82
CA HIS A 105 5.79 4.59 -2.30
C HIS A 105 6.20 6.07 -2.27
N ILE A 106 6.63 6.56 -3.43
CA ILE A 106 7.17 7.90 -3.63
C ILE A 106 6.09 8.78 -4.22
N ARG A 107 5.90 9.99 -3.68
CA ARG A 107 4.82 10.91 -4.05
C ARG A 107 5.31 12.34 -4.14
N ALA A 108 4.84 13.07 -5.16
CA ALA A 108 5.09 14.50 -5.34
C ALA A 108 4.12 15.11 -6.37
N ASP A 109 3.98 16.43 -6.35
CA ASP A 109 3.21 17.18 -7.35
C ASP A 109 3.89 17.28 -8.72
N GLU A 110 5.20 17.01 -8.78
CA GLU A 110 5.99 16.93 -10.00
C GLU A 110 6.65 15.54 -10.14
N MET A 111 6.46 14.89 -11.29
CA MET A 111 6.95 13.53 -11.54
C MET A 111 8.49 13.44 -11.57
N ASP A 112 9.17 14.50 -11.99
CA ASP A 112 10.63 14.56 -11.98
C ASP A 112 11.20 14.47 -10.56
N MET A 113 10.51 15.03 -9.56
CA MET A 113 10.89 14.89 -8.15
C MET A 113 10.74 13.45 -7.66
N CYS A 114 9.65 12.76 -8.04
CA CYS A 114 9.50 11.33 -7.77
C CYS A 114 10.62 10.51 -8.42
N PHE A 115 10.90 10.79 -9.69
CA PHE A 115 11.88 10.07 -10.49
C PHE A 115 13.31 10.27 -9.97
N GLU A 116 13.69 11.50 -9.61
CA GLU A 116 14.99 11.79 -9.01
C GLU A 116 15.16 11.05 -7.70
N LEU A 117 14.16 11.08 -6.81
CA LEU A 117 14.25 10.37 -5.53
C LEU A 117 14.33 8.85 -5.74
N ALA A 118 13.53 8.29 -6.65
CA ALA A 118 13.59 6.88 -7.01
C ALA A 118 14.99 6.49 -7.52
N THR A 119 15.57 7.32 -8.38
CA THR A 119 16.93 7.12 -8.93
C THR A 119 17.97 7.06 -7.81
N GLN A 120 17.93 8.01 -6.88
CA GLN A 120 18.88 8.06 -5.76
C GLN A 120 18.71 6.88 -4.79
N LEU A 121 17.47 6.50 -4.47
CA LEU A 121 17.17 5.40 -3.56
C LEU A 121 17.62 4.05 -4.15
N ILE A 122 17.26 3.77 -5.41
CA ILE A 122 17.59 2.50 -6.07
C ILE A 122 19.07 2.40 -6.40
N SER A 123 19.72 3.49 -6.83
CA SER A 123 21.16 3.48 -7.14
C SER A 123 22.02 3.10 -5.93
N LYS A 124 21.60 3.45 -4.70
CA LYS A 124 22.31 3.06 -3.48
C LYS A 124 22.16 1.58 -3.13
N LEU A 125 21.06 0.96 -3.55
CA LEU A 125 20.80 -0.45 -3.32
C LEU A 125 21.54 -1.35 -4.33
N GLY A 126 21.79 -0.85 -5.55
CA GLY A 126 22.57 -1.58 -6.55
C GLY A 126 21.99 -2.96 -6.84
N ASP A 127 22.84 -3.98 -6.84
CA ASP A 127 22.49 -5.40 -7.01
C ASP A 127 21.98 -6.09 -5.73
N ALA A 128 21.90 -5.38 -4.60
CA ALA A 128 21.27 -5.90 -3.38
C ALA A 128 19.77 -6.14 -3.55
N VAL A 129 19.15 -5.49 -4.54
CA VAL A 129 17.73 -5.64 -4.84
C VAL A 129 17.50 -5.89 -6.32
N THR A 130 16.42 -6.60 -6.62
CA THR A 130 15.86 -6.73 -7.98
C THR A 130 14.48 -6.11 -7.98
N VAL A 131 14.29 -5.04 -8.75
CA VAL A 131 12.96 -4.43 -8.95
C VAL A 131 12.09 -5.38 -9.77
N ILE A 132 10.94 -5.75 -9.20
CA ILE A 132 9.99 -6.71 -9.81
C ILE A 132 8.67 -6.06 -10.20
N ASP A 133 8.36 -4.87 -9.66
CA ASP A 133 7.28 -4.01 -10.14
C ASP A 133 7.69 -2.54 -10.01
N GLU A 134 7.43 -1.76 -11.05
CA GLU A 134 7.62 -0.31 -11.06
C GLU A 134 6.45 0.32 -11.81
N VAL A 135 5.71 1.20 -11.12
CA VAL A 135 4.53 1.86 -11.68
C VAL A 135 4.60 3.35 -11.43
N HIS A 136 4.53 4.11 -12.51
CA HIS A 136 4.45 5.58 -12.48
C HIS A 136 2.98 5.98 -12.60
N GLY A 137 2.42 6.39 -11.47
CA GLY A 137 1.03 6.80 -11.34
C GLY A 137 0.82 8.29 -11.52
N PHE A 138 -0.35 8.67 -12.00
CA PHE A 138 -0.76 10.07 -12.15
C PHE A 138 -2.18 10.28 -11.63
N ARG A 139 -2.43 11.42 -11.01
CA ARG A 139 -3.79 11.87 -10.67
C ARG A 139 -4.53 12.20 -11.97
N TYR A 140 -5.70 11.61 -12.14
CA TYR A 140 -6.54 11.83 -13.32
C TYR A 140 -7.63 12.85 -13.04
N PHE A 141 -7.65 13.94 -13.81
CA PHE A 141 -8.61 15.05 -13.67
C PHE A 141 -8.82 15.50 -12.20
N ASP A 142 -10.06 15.49 -11.75
CA ASP A 142 -10.59 15.87 -10.43
C ASP A 142 -10.50 14.73 -9.39
N GLN A 143 -9.38 13.98 -9.36
CA GLN A 143 -9.15 12.78 -8.49
C GLN A 143 -9.95 11.55 -8.92
N ARG A 144 -10.08 11.34 -10.23
CA ARG A 144 -10.75 10.14 -10.74
C ARG A 144 -9.80 8.96 -10.79
N ALA A 145 -10.31 7.78 -10.48
CA ALA A 145 -9.74 6.54 -10.97
C ALA A 145 -9.86 6.48 -12.50
N ILE A 146 -9.08 5.61 -13.15
CA ILE A 146 -9.09 5.48 -14.63
C ILE A 146 -10.46 5.04 -15.19
N ILE A 147 -11.29 4.41 -14.36
CA ILE A 147 -12.69 4.04 -14.66
C ILE A 147 -13.67 5.24 -14.65
N GLY A 148 -13.20 6.44 -14.28
CA GLY A 148 -13.93 7.70 -14.39
C GLY A 148 -14.80 8.06 -13.19
N PHE A 149 -14.62 7.42 -12.04
CA PHE A 149 -15.23 7.78 -10.76
C PHE A 149 -14.21 8.45 -9.86
N VAL A 150 -14.64 9.42 -9.05
CA VAL A 150 -13.77 10.03 -8.04
C VAL A 150 -13.35 8.96 -7.03
N ASP A 151 -12.08 8.94 -6.66
CA ASP A 151 -11.51 7.97 -5.73
C ASP A 151 -10.92 8.69 -4.50
N GLY A 152 -10.96 8.04 -3.34
CA GLY A 152 -10.48 8.58 -2.06
C GLY A 152 -11.45 9.50 -1.31
N THR A 153 -12.70 9.63 -1.74
CA THR A 153 -13.69 10.55 -1.10
C THR A 153 -13.96 10.24 0.36
N GLU A 154 -14.03 8.96 0.72
CA GLU A 154 -14.32 8.49 2.08
C GLU A 154 -13.05 8.23 2.92
N ASN A 155 -11.87 8.68 2.44
CA ASN A 155 -10.65 8.58 3.24
C ASN A 155 -10.81 9.40 4.53
N PRO A 156 -10.39 8.86 5.70
CA PRO A 156 -10.33 9.64 6.93
C PRO A 156 -9.31 10.79 6.78
N THR A 157 -9.54 11.90 7.50
CA THR A 157 -8.68 13.09 7.41
C THR A 157 -8.24 13.59 8.80
N GLY A 158 -7.14 14.34 8.84
CA GLY A 158 -6.60 14.87 10.09
C GLY A 158 -6.28 13.76 11.09
N ARG A 159 -6.70 13.94 12.35
CA ARG A 159 -6.44 12.96 13.42
C ARG A 159 -7.08 11.60 13.17
N GLU A 160 -8.26 11.57 12.54
CA GLU A 160 -8.93 10.32 12.20
C GLU A 160 -8.07 9.48 11.25
N ALA A 161 -7.33 10.13 10.35
CA ALA A 161 -6.41 9.47 9.43
C ALA A 161 -5.31 8.72 10.19
N GLU A 162 -4.69 9.36 11.18
CA GLU A 162 -3.70 8.75 12.06
C GLU A 162 -4.30 7.62 12.91
N ASP A 163 -5.48 7.82 13.49
CA ASP A 163 -6.15 6.83 14.35
C ASP A 163 -6.38 5.49 13.65
N TYR A 164 -6.69 5.52 12.34
CA TYR A 164 -6.95 4.33 11.52
C TYR A 164 -5.71 3.76 10.83
N THR A 165 -4.59 4.49 10.74
CA THR A 165 -3.42 4.04 9.96
C THR A 165 -2.16 3.83 10.77
N VAL A 166 -2.02 4.47 11.93
CA VAL A 166 -0.81 4.44 12.73
C VAL A 166 -0.98 3.51 13.92
N ILE A 167 -0.03 2.57 14.07
CA ILE A 167 0.08 1.65 15.20
C ILE A 167 0.32 2.43 16.49
N GLY A 168 -0.39 2.06 17.55
CA GLY A 168 -0.26 2.67 18.86
C GLY A 168 0.05 1.66 19.97
N ASP A 169 -0.58 1.84 21.13
CA ASP A 169 -0.27 1.10 22.36
C ASP A 169 -0.52 -0.42 22.27
N GLU A 170 -1.33 -0.88 21.32
CA GLU A 170 -1.56 -2.30 21.05
C GLU A 170 -0.29 -3.04 20.58
N ASP A 171 0.67 -2.32 20.00
CA ASP A 171 1.97 -2.85 19.62
C ASP A 171 3.06 -1.79 19.85
N GLN A 172 3.30 -1.47 21.13
CA GLN A 172 4.14 -0.35 21.57
C GLN A 172 5.57 -0.36 20.99
N THR A 173 6.12 -1.55 20.67
CA THR A 173 7.45 -1.68 20.04
C THR A 173 7.47 -1.08 18.63
N PHE A 174 6.34 -1.16 17.92
CA PHE A 174 6.16 -0.72 16.55
C PHE A 174 5.22 0.49 16.43
N ALA A 175 4.92 1.15 17.56
CA ALA A 175 4.12 2.38 17.58
C ALA A 175 4.72 3.43 16.64
N GLY A 176 3.86 4.14 15.89
CA GLY A 176 4.26 5.01 14.79
C GLY A 176 4.41 4.30 13.44
N GLY A 177 4.40 2.96 13.41
CA GLY A 177 4.37 2.18 12.17
C GLY A 177 2.98 2.08 11.55
N SER A 178 2.87 1.39 10.42
CA SER A 178 1.63 1.11 9.70
C SER A 178 1.75 -0.21 8.93
N TYR A 179 0.63 -0.76 8.47
CA TYR A 179 0.61 -1.83 7.49
C TYR A 179 0.12 -1.28 6.15
N VAL A 180 0.76 -1.71 5.07
CA VAL A 180 0.39 -1.29 3.71
C VAL A 180 0.23 -2.51 2.81
N LEU A 181 -0.90 -2.56 2.10
CA LEU A 181 -1.19 -3.57 1.09
C LEU A 181 -1.24 -2.91 -0.28
N VAL A 182 -0.55 -3.49 -1.25
CA VAL A 182 -0.54 -3.02 -2.64
C VAL A 182 -1.10 -4.07 -3.58
N GLN A 183 -1.85 -3.62 -4.58
CA GLN A 183 -2.34 -4.47 -5.68
C GLN A 183 -2.37 -3.68 -6.98
N LYS A 184 -1.76 -4.21 -8.03
CA LYS A 184 -1.85 -3.66 -9.38
C LYS A 184 -3.07 -4.24 -10.08
N TYR A 185 -4.03 -3.39 -10.44
CA TYR A 185 -5.22 -3.79 -11.20
C TYR A 185 -5.11 -3.36 -12.67
N LEU A 186 -5.45 -4.27 -13.58
CA LEU A 186 -5.62 -4.00 -15.00
C LEU A 186 -7.10 -4.07 -15.37
N HIS A 187 -7.56 -3.08 -16.13
CA HIS A 187 -8.99 -2.90 -16.42
C HIS A 187 -9.36 -3.30 -17.86
N ASP A 188 -10.48 -4.00 -18.02
CA ASP A 188 -11.17 -4.14 -19.31
C ASP A 188 -12.02 -2.89 -19.58
N MET A 189 -11.37 -1.87 -20.13
CA MET A 189 -12.02 -0.61 -20.45
C MET A 189 -13.07 -0.73 -21.56
N ASN A 190 -13.00 -1.77 -22.43
CA ASN A 190 -14.00 -1.97 -23.46
C ASN A 190 -15.31 -2.47 -22.83
N ALA A 191 -15.23 -3.49 -21.97
CA ALA A 191 -16.39 -3.99 -21.23
C ALA A 191 -16.95 -2.92 -20.28
N TRP A 192 -16.09 -2.17 -19.60
CA TRP A 192 -16.50 -1.08 -18.72
C TRP A 192 -17.28 0.03 -19.46
N ASN A 193 -16.75 0.49 -20.60
CA ASN A 193 -17.37 1.56 -21.38
C ASN A 193 -18.62 1.13 -22.16
N ALA A 194 -18.89 -0.19 -22.25
CA ALA A 194 -20.14 -0.70 -22.82
C ALA A 194 -21.33 -0.58 -21.85
N LEU A 195 -21.08 -0.39 -20.55
CA LEU A 195 -22.12 -0.12 -19.56
C LEU A 195 -22.68 1.30 -19.72
N THR A 196 -23.97 1.48 -19.43
CA THR A 196 -24.52 2.83 -19.23
C THR A 196 -23.96 3.44 -17.93
N VAL A 197 -24.06 4.76 -17.79
CA VAL A 197 -23.60 5.46 -16.58
C VAL A 197 -24.29 4.89 -15.34
N GLU A 198 -25.60 4.69 -15.39
CA GLU A 198 -26.40 4.18 -14.27
C GLU A 198 -26.01 2.75 -13.89
N GLN A 199 -25.58 1.94 -14.86
CA GLN A 199 -25.03 0.61 -14.60
C GLN A 199 -23.67 0.71 -13.90
N GLN A 200 -22.77 1.60 -14.35
CA GLN A 200 -21.49 1.83 -13.68
C GLN A 200 -21.69 2.38 -12.26
N GLU A 201 -22.63 3.29 -12.06
CA GLU A 201 -22.97 3.84 -10.74
C GLU A 201 -23.44 2.75 -9.77
N LYS A 202 -24.18 1.75 -10.26
CA LYS A 202 -24.56 0.55 -9.47
C LYS A 202 -23.38 -0.37 -9.18
N VAL A 203 -22.40 -0.47 -10.08
CA VAL A 203 -21.16 -1.22 -9.82
C VAL A 203 -20.35 -0.55 -8.72
N ILE A 204 -20.24 0.78 -8.72
CA ILE A 204 -19.43 1.52 -7.75
C ILE A 204 -20.18 1.77 -6.44
N GLY A 205 -21.48 2.05 -6.51
CA GLY A 205 -22.31 2.49 -5.39
C GLY A 205 -22.34 4.00 -5.16
N ARG A 206 -21.91 4.80 -6.15
CA ARG A 206 -21.92 6.27 -6.13
C ARG A 206 -22.32 6.83 -7.48
N SER A 207 -22.83 8.04 -7.53
CA SER A 207 -23.07 8.77 -8.78
C SER A 207 -21.77 9.22 -9.44
N LYS A 208 -21.67 9.09 -10.77
CA LYS A 208 -20.41 9.31 -11.51
C LYS A 208 -20.03 10.77 -11.58
N PHE A 209 -21.00 11.64 -11.84
CA PHE A 209 -20.77 13.08 -12.00
C PHE A 209 -20.61 13.79 -10.66
N ALA A 210 -21.60 13.64 -9.78
CA ALA A 210 -21.68 14.37 -8.51
C ALA A 210 -20.89 13.71 -7.37
N ASN A 211 -20.46 12.44 -7.54
CA ASN A 211 -19.74 11.69 -6.51
C ASN A 211 -20.51 11.58 -5.18
N ILE A 212 -21.84 11.52 -5.27
CA ILE A 212 -22.74 11.31 -4.12
C ILE A 212 -23.00 9.81 -4.00
N GLU A 213 -22.89 9.28 -2.78
CA GLU A 213 -23.22 7.89 -2.49
C GLU A 213 -24.69 7.58 -2.83
N LEU A 214 -24.96 6.40 -3.38
CA LEU A 214 -26.33 5.99 -3.68
C LEU A 214 -27.09 5.73 -2.37
N ASP A 215 -28.40 5.98 -2.37
CA ASP A 215 -29.27 5.64 -1.25
C ASP A 215 -29.32 4.13 -1.03
N ASP A 216 -29.50 3.69 0.22
CA ASP A 216 -29.41 2.27 0.61
C ASP A 216 -30.48 1.38 -0.05
N ASP A 217 -31.63 1.93 -0.44
CA ASP A 217 -32.68 1.21 -1.17
C ASP A 217 -32.39 1.06 -2.67
N VAL A 218 -31.41 1.81 -3.20
CA VAL A 218 -30.98 1.77 -4.60
C VAL A 218 -29.62 1.09 -4.77
N LYS A 219 -28.73 1.22 -3.79
CA LYS A 219 -27.36 0.70 -3.79
C LYS A 219 -27.35 -0.83 -3.74
N PRO A 220 -26.84 -1.51 -4.78
CA PRO A 220 -26.73 -2.96 -4.75
C PRO A 220 -25.79 -3.42 -3.62
N THR A 221 -26.14 -4.53 -2.97
CA THR A 221 -25.32 -5.10 -1.89
C THR A 221 -23.96 -5.63 -2.36
N ASN A 222 -23.74 -5.72 -3.66
CA ASN A 222 -22.49 -6.09 -4.31
C ASN A 222 -21.80 -4.94 -5.06
N SER A 223 -22.20 -3.70 -4.78
CA SER A 223 -21.42 -2.55 -5.24
C SER A 223 -20.06 -2.51 -4.53
N HIS A 224 -19.08 -1.91 -5.18
CA HIS A 224 -17.74 -1.72 -4.61
C HIS A 224 -17.83 -1.08 -3.22
N SER A 225 -18.54 0.06 -3.10
CA SER A 225 -18.68 0.76 -1.81
C SER A 225 -19.29 -0.14 -0.72
N ALA A 226 -20.36 -0.87 -1.01
CA ALA A 226 -21.06 -1.71 -0.03
C ALA A 226 -20.20 -2.87 0.51
N LEU A 227 -19.29 -3.41 -0.31
CA LEU A 227 -18.40 -4.51 0.09
C LEU A 227 -17.10 -4.01 0.73
N THR A 228 -16.67 -2.78 0.42
CA THR A 228 -15.53 -2.13 1.08
C THR A 228 -15.89 -1.45 2.40
N THR A 229 -17.17 -1.27 2.73
CA THR A 229 -17.59 -0.81 4.06
C THR A 229 -17.53 -1.96 5.06
N VAL A 230 -16.64 -1.83 6.04
CA VAL A 230 -16.44 -2.77 7.14
C VAL A 230 -16.87 -2.09 8.44
N GLU A 231 -17.76 -2.74 9.19
CA GLU A 231 -18.23 -2.25 10.49
C GLU A 231 -17.91 -3.26 11.58
N GLU A 232 -17.47 -2.75 12.73
CA GLU A 232 -17.28 -3.52 13.95
C GLU A 232 -17.91 -2.77 15.13
N ASN A 233 -18.76 -3.44 15.91
CA ASN A 233 -19.45 -2.87 17.07
C ASN A 233 -20.21 -1.55 16.76
N GLY A 234 -20.76 -1.42 15.55
CA GLY A 234 -21.50 -0.24 15.10
C GLY A 234 -20.61 0.97 14.72
N ARG A 235 -19.31 0.75 14.55
CA ARG A 235 -18.35 1.74 14.04
C ARG A 235 -17.76 1.25 12.72
N GLU A 236 -17.72 2.13 11.73
CA GLU A 236 -17.00 1.87 10.49
C GLU A 236 -15.50 1.84 10.74
N LEU A 237 -14.84 0.77 10.27
CA LEU A 237 -13.39 0.63 10.26
C LEU A 237 -12.86 1.14 8.92
N LYS A 238 -11.94 2.10 8.97
CA LYS A 238 -11.42 2.77 7.78
C LYS A 238 -9.96 2.44 7.52
N ILE A 239 -9.56 2.71 6.29
CA ILE A 239 -8.17 2.71 5.81
C ILE A 239 -7.93 4.00 5.04
N ILE A 240 -6.67 4.36 4.79
CA ILE A 240 -6.35 5.40 3.82
C ILE A 240 -5.96 4.72 2.51
N ARG A 241 -6.62 5.13 1.42
CA ARG A 241 -6.28 4.69 0.07
C ARG A 241 -5.65 5.82 -0.72
N ASP A 242 -4.59 5.53 -1.44
CA ASP A 242 -3.91 6.48 -2.33
C ASP A 242 -3.80 5.89 -3.74
N ASN A 243 -4.96 5.47 -4.27
CA ASN A 243 -5.05 4.77 -5.54
C ASN A 243 -4.59 5.66 -6.70
N MET A 244 -3.67 5.15 -7.51
CA MET A 244 -3.12 5.90 -8.63
C MET A 244 -3.44 5.26 -9.97
N PRO A 245 -4.10 5.99 -10.89
CA PRO A 245 -4.17 5.62 -12.30
C PRO A 245 -2.78 5.45 -12.91
N PHE A 246 -2.63 4.42 -13.75
CA PHE A 246 -1.46 4.22 -14.61
C PHE A 246 -1.91 3.62 -15.94
N GLY A 247 -1.03 3.62 -16.95
CA GLY A 247 -1.33 2.92 -18.18
C GLY A 247 -0.38 3.21 -19.34
N ARG A 248 -0.58 2.44 -20.40
CA ARG A 248 0.09 2.57 -21.69
C ARG A 248 -0.98 2.54 -22.78
N PRO A 249 -1.61 3.69 -23.10
CA PRO A 249 -2.75 3.73 -24.03
C PRO A 249 -2.44 3.13 -25.41
N GLY A 250 -1.21 3.31 -25.92
CA GLY A 250 -0.77 2.70 -27.18
C GLY A 250 -0.69 1.16 -27.16
N MET A 251 -0.68 0.56 -25.96
CA MET A 251 -0.72 -0.89 -25.75
C MET A 251 -2.07 -1.36 -25.20
N GLY A 252 -3.06 -0.47 -25.10
CA GLY A 252 -4.38 -0.77 -24.52
C GLY A 252 -4.35 -1.07 -23.02
N GLU A 253 -3.32 -0.66 -22.30
CA GLU A 253 -3.19 -0.92 -20.86
C GLU A 253 -3.70 0.26 -20.04
N PHE A 254 -4.69 0.00 -19.20
CA PHE A 254 -5.29 0.96 -18.28
C PHE A 254 -5.41 0.29 -16.92
N GLY A 255 -4.92 0.94 -15.87
CA GLY A 255 -4.83 0.32 -14.56
C GLY A 255 -5.03 1.28 -13.40
N THR A 256 -5.30 0.69 -12.26
CA THR A 256 -5.27 1.34 -10.94
C THR A 256 -4.24 0.63 -10.09
N TYR A 257 -3.27 1.36 -9.57
CA TYR A 257 -2.39 0.85 -8.53
C TYR A 257 -3.07 1.12 -7.19
N PHE A 258 -3.61 0.08 -6.58
CA PHE A 258 -4.19 0.15 -5.24
C PHE A 258 -3.07 0.16 -4.21
N VAL A 259 -3.17 1.09 -3.26
CA VAL A 259 -2.37 1.11 -2.04
C VAL A 259 -3.30 1.48 -0.89
N GLY A 260 -3.34 0.63 0.14
CA GLY A 260 -4.14 0.84 1.34
C GLY A 260 -3.27 0.80 2.58
N TYR A 261 -3.32 1.86 3.39
CA TYR A 261 -2.67 1.95 4.69
C TYR A 261 -3.68 1.70 5.81
N ALA A 262 -3.28 0.91 6.80
CA ALA A 262 -4.09 0.61 7.96
C ALA A 262 -3.23 0.33 9.19
N ARG A 263 -3.77 0.65 10.36
CA ARG A 263 -3.19 0.32 11.67
C ARG A 263 -3.12 -1.20 11.89
N THR A 264 -4.04 -1.93 11.26
CA THR A 264 -4.12 -3.39 11.28
C THR A 264 -4.45 -3.90 9.88
N PRO A 265 -3.72 -4.92 9.36
CA PRO A 265 -3.96 -5.42 8.01
C PRO A 265 -5.33 -6.11 7.88
N SER A 266 -5.89 -6.60 8.99
CA SER A 266 -7.18 -7.30 9.04
C SER A 266 -8.34 -6.52 8.44
N ILE A 267 -8.32 -5.17 8.51
CA ILE A 267 -9.36 -4.33 7.90
C ILE A 267 -9.31 -4.46 6.37
N ILE A 268 -8.12 -4.33 5.77
CA ILE A 268 -7.93 -4.46 4.32
C ILE A 268 -8.26 -5.90 3.89
N GLU A 269 -7.81 -6.90 4.65
CA GLU A 269 -8.07 -8.30 4.36
C GLU A 269 -9.57 -8.61 4.39
N THR A 270 -10.32 -8.04 5.35
CA THR A 270 -11.79 -8.17 5.40
C THR A 270 -12.46 -7.51 4.18
N MET A 271 -11.98 -6.34 3.76
CA MET A 271 -12.45 -5.71 2.51
C MET A 271 -12.20 -6.61 1.30
N LEU A 272 -11.00 -7.21 1.20
CA LEU A 272 -10.65 -8.13 0.12
C LEU A 272 -11.46 -9.43 0.17
N GLU A 273 -11.73 -9.99 1.34
CA GLU A 273 -12.62 -11.14 1.49
C GLU A 273 -14.03 -10.82 0.99
N ASN A 274 -14.60 -9.69 1.41
CA ASN A 274 -15.90 -9.22 0.92
C ASN A 274 -15.90 -9.02 -0.60
N MET A 275 -14.83 -8.46 -1.16
CA MET A 275 -14.72 -8.20 -2.60
C MET A 275 -14.59 -9.49 -3.42
N PHE A 276 -13.65 -10.36 -3.06
CA PHE A 276 -13.27 -11.51 -3.90
C PHE A 276 -14.08 -12.78 -3.61
N VAL A 277 -14.47 -13.01 -2.36
CA VAL A 277 -15.31 -14.16 -1.95
C VAL A 277 -16.79 -13.78 -1.99
N GLY A 278 -17.12 -12.55 -1.59
CA GLY A 278 -18.47 -12.04 -1.51
C GLY A 278 -19.08 -12.10 -0.11
N ARG A 279 -19.99 -11.17 0.16
CA ARG A 279 -20.77 -11.11 1.42
C ARG A 279 -22.28 -11.06 1.13
N PRO A 280 -23.04 -12.17 1.33
CA PRO A 280 -22.56 -13.52 1.63
C PRO A 280 -21.75 -14.13 0.47
N ALA A 281 -21.07 -15.25 0.71
CA ALA A 281 -20.22 -15.89 -0.31
C ALA A 281 -20.94 -16.05 -1.66
N GLY A 282 -20.30 -15.62 -2.74
CA GLY A 282 -20.87 -15.52 -4.09
C GLY A 282 -21.42 -14.13 -4.45
N ASN A 283 -21.71 -13.28 -3.46
CA ASN A 283 -22.08 -11.87 -3.66
C ASN A 283 -20.84 -10.98 -3.69
N TYR A 284 -19.97 -11.24 -4.67
CA TYR A 284 -18.66 -10.59 -4.85
C TYR A 284 -18.78 -9.18 -5.45
N ASP A 285 -17.71 -8.40 -5.36
CA ASP A 285 -17.66 -7.03 -5.88
C ASP A 285 -17.73 -6.99 -7.40
N ARG A 286 -18.79 -6.36 -7.91
CA ARG A 286 -19.06 -6.27 -9.35
C ARG A 286 -17.97 -5.54 -10.12
N LEU A 287 -17.14 -4.71 -9.47
CA LEU A 287 -16.00 -4.05 -10.10
C LEU A 287 -14.92 -5.04 -10.57
N LEU A 288 -14.81 -6.21 -9.92
CA LEU A 288 -13.85 -7.25 -10.28
C LEU A 288 -14.14 -7.93 -11.63
N ASP A 289 -15.35 -7.76 -12.18
CA ASP A 289 -15.65 -8.21 -13.54
C ASP A 289 -14.99 -7.33 -14.61
N PHE A 290 -14.48 -6.16 -14.22
CA PHE A 290 -13.77 -5.22 -15.09
C PHE A 290 -12.33 -5.00 -14.65
N SER A 291 -11.94 -5.48 -13.47
CA SER A 291 -10.66 -5.15 -12.82
C SER A 291 -9.97 -6.43 -12.34
N ARG A 292 -8.80 -6.73 -12.90
CA ARG A 292 -8.03 -7.93 -12.53
C ARG A 292 -6.78 -7.55 -11.73
N ALA A 293 -6.69 -8.06 -10.50
CA ALA A 293 -5.46 -7.98 -9.70
C ALA A 293 -4.37 -8.86 -10.31
N VAL A 294 -3.22 -8.26 -10.64
CA VAL A 294 -2.04 -8.97 -11.18
C VAL A 294 -0.87 -9.01 -10.20
N THR A 295 -0.95 -8.26 -9.10
CA THR A 295 -0.04 -8.33 -7.95
C THR A 295 -0.82 -8.24 -6.63
N GLY A 296 -0.20 -8.67 -5.54
CA GLY A 296 -0.74 -8.53 -4.18
C GLY A 296 0.34 -8.81 -3.15
N THR A 297 0.69 -7.80 -2.36
CA THR A 297 1.75 -7.90 -1.35
C THR A 297 1.45 -7.03 -0.14
N LEU A 298 1.71 -7.56 1.06
CA LEU A 298 1.58 -6.86 2.34
C LEU A 298 2.97 -6.50 2.88
N PHE A 299 3.13 -5.27 3.33
CA PHE A 299 4.35 -4.76 3.94
C PHE A 299 4.04 -4.12 5.30
N PHE A 300 5.03 -4.17 6.19
CA PHE A 300 5.07 -3.32 7.37
C PHE A 300 5.88 -2.05 7.08
N VAL A 301 5.32 -0.91 7.45
CA VAL A 301 5.96 0.41 7.38
C VAL A 301 6.42 0.76 8.79
N PRO A 302 7.73 0.75 9.10
CA PRO A 302 8.22 1.22 10.39
C PRO A 302 7.94 2.72 10.58
N SER A 303 7.96 3.19 11.83
CA SER A 303 8.03 4.64 12.09
C SER A 303 9.30 5.22 11.46
N ALA A 304 9.30 6.52 11.18
CA ALA A 304 10.47 7.26 10.69
C ALA A 304 11.69 7.00 11.59
N THR A 305 11.50 7.17 12.90
CA THR A 305 12.53 6.94 13.92
C THR A 305 13.03 5.49 13.93
N LEU A 306 12.14 4.52 13.78
CA LEU A 306 12.53 3.10 13.71
C LEU A 306 13.33 2.85 12.43
N LEU A 307 12.86 3.33 11.27
CA LEU A 307 13.54 3.16 9.99
C LEU A 307 14.99 3.63 10.05
N GLU A 308 15.25 4.82 10.57
CA GLU A 308 16.62 5.33 10.75
C GLU A 308 17.45 4.41 11.67
N SER A 309 16.87 3.93 12.77
CA SER A 309 17.57 3.05 13.72
C SER A 309 17.90 1.65 13.16
N LEU A 310 17.15 1.17 12.16
CA LEU A 310 17.35 -0.16 11.57
C LEU A 310 18.71 -0.32 10.88
N ALA A 311 19.37 0.78 10.48
CA ALA A 311 20.73 0.74 9.95
C ALA A 311 21.76 0.18 10.96
N SER A 312 21.47 0.32 12.25
CA SER A 312 22.31 -0.19 13.33
C SER A 312 21.91 -1.58 13.84
N CYS A 313 20.81 -2.16 13.34
CA CYS A 313 20.36 -3.48 13.75
C CYS A 313 21.30 -4.56 13.19
N LYS A 314 21.87 -5.37 14.09
CA LYS A 314 22.49 -6.64 13.72
C LYS A 314 21.48 -7.77 13.98
N PRO A 315 21.22 -8.66 13.02
CA PRO A 315 20.39 -9.83 13.29
C PRO A 315 21.03 -10.62 14.43
N VAL A 316 20.24 -10.97 15.44
CA VAL A 316 20.69 -11.84 16.53
C VAL A 316 20.98 -13.20 15.91
N GLU A 317 22.25 -13.64 15.92
CA GLU A 317 22.60 -15.00 15.52
C GLU A 317 21.76 -15.96 16.35
N ALA A 318 20.98 -16.81 15.68
CA ALA A 318 20.23 -17.87 16.35
C ALA A 318 21.25 -18.72 17.12
N GLU A 319 21.20 -18.68 18.46
CA GLU A 319 22.08 -19.49 19.31
C GLU A 319 21.99 -20.94 18.84
N SER A 320 23.08 -21.45 18.27
CA SER A 320 23.23 -22.87 18.01
C SER A 320 23.12 -23.56 19.37
N VAL A 321 22.00 -24.24 19.61
CA VAL A 321 21.84 -25.12 20.76
C VAL A 321 22.90 -26.21 20.61
N GLN A 322 24.07 -25.99 21.21
CA GLN A 322 25.04 -27.04 21.43
C GLN A 322 24.37 -28.06 22.33
N ALA A 323 24.05 -29.22 21.74
CA ALA A 323 23.65 -30.40 22.49
C ALA A 323 24.81 -30.76 23.43
N SER A 324 24.68 -30.39 24.70
CA SER A 324 25.56 -30.82 25.77
C SER A 324 25.50 -32.34 25.88
N SER A 325 26.53 -33.02 25.38
CA SER A 325 26.79 -34.42 25.70
C SER A 325 27.52 -34.49 27.04
N VAL A 326 26.79 -34.85 28.11
CA VAL A 326 27.33 -35.54 29.29
C VAL A 326 26.29 -36.52 29.81
#